data_AF-A0A254NLL5-F1
#
_entry.id   AF-A0A254NLL5-F1
#
_cell.length_a   1.000
_cell.length_b   1.000
_cell.length_c   1.000
_cell.angle_alpha   90.00
_cell.angle_beta   90.00
_cell.angle_gamma   90.00
#
_symmetry.space_group_name_H-M   'P 1'
#
loop_
_entity.id
_entity.type
_entity.pdbx_description
1 polymer ?
#
loop_
_entity_poly.entity_id
_entity_poly.type
_entity_poly.pdbx_seq_one_letter_code
_entity_poly.pdbx_strand_id
1 'polypeptide(L)'
;MIIEEIRRAVLDEIAVPRFELTKQYLSVNTLVVKEGLPQIEQIDICEREQTAEVYFPIVGEDYYFVIYLDLAPKVSVRFMGMEAGSRVYFSASSSVIDLEELIQDLDRQPTETWQKGTRIPNRRAERFYEDSGFTYEINGSNSGTADQKIAQLIDMLDGLSLDRVLNSQDIHREIQVVYYGYKDQMWGIHLEPDTLMKLAKLNAHIDIDLYASGPDLPE
;
A
#
# COMPACT_ATOMS: atom_id res chain seq x y z
N MET A 1 -18.58 -7.00 -19.12
CA MET A 1 -19.96 -6.94 -18.57
C MET A 1 -19.96 -6.88 -17.06
N ILE A 2 -19.30 -7.80 -16.35
CA ILE A 2 -19.31 -7.81 -14.88
C ILE A 2 -18.74 -6.54 -14.22
N ILE A 3 -17.65 -5.97 -14.77
CA ILE A 3 -17.05 -4.72 -14.24
C ILE A 3 -18.04 -3.55 -14.28
N GLU A 4 -18.79 -3.38 -15.37
CA GLU A 4 -19.80 -2.32 -15.48
C GLU A 4 -20.97 -2.54 -14.50
N GLU A 5 -21.33 -3.79 -14.25
CA GLU A 5 -22.36 -4.12 -13.24
C GLU A 5 -21.87 -3.81 -11.82
N ILE A 6 -20.62 -4.14 -11.50
CA ILE A 6 -19.96 -3.78 -10.24
C ILE A 6 -19.95 -2.26 -10.09
N ARG A 7 -19.42 -1.53 -11.08
CA ARG A 7 -19.34 -0.05 -11.07
C ARG A 7 -20.72 0.57 -10.85
N ARG A 8 -21.74 0.10 -11.56
CA ARG A 8 -23.11 0.58 -11.37
C ARG A 8 -23.61 0.30 -9.95
N ALA A 9 -23.44 -0.92 -9.44
CA ALA A 9 -23.93 -1.29 -8.12
C ALA A 9 -23.32 -0.43 -6.99
N VAL A 10 -22.02 -0.16 -7.05
CA VAL A 10 -21.32 0.66 -6.04
C VAL A 10 -21.65 2.15 -6.18
N LEU A 11 -21.75 2.67 -7.40
CA LEU A 11 -22.10 4.07 -7.62
C LEU A 11 -23.56 4.35 -7.25
N ASP A 12 -24.47 3.39 -7.48
CA ASP A 12 -25.86 3.48 -7.03
C ASP A 12 -25.95 3.50 -5.50
N GLU A 13 -25.14 2.71 -4.79
CA GLU A 13 -25.08 2.74 -3.33
C GLU A 13 -24.51 4.06 -2.81
N ILE A 14 -23.48 4.63 -3.44
CA ILE A 14 -22.94 5.93 -3.01
C ILE A 14 -23.93 7.07 -3.29
N ALA A 15 -24.59 7.05 -4.44
CA ALA A 15 -25.54 8.10 -4.83
C ALA A 15 -26.82 8.05 -4.00
N VAL A 16 -27.31 6.85 -3.66
CA VAL A 16 -28.49 6.63 -2.84
C VAL A 16 -28.18 5.55 -1.78
N PRO A 17 -27.55 5.94 -0.66
CA PRO A 17 -27.13 5.00 0.38
C PRO A 17 -28.29 4.21 0.97
N ARG A 18 -28.26 2.89 0.75
CA ARG A 18 -29.25 1.96 1.32
C ARG A 18 -28.75 1.34 2.62
N PHE A 19 -27.44 1.20 2.78
CA PHE A 19 -26.85 0.72 4.02
C PHE A 19 -26.60 1.89 4.97
N GLU A 20 -26.93 1.70 6.25
CA GLU A 20 -26.68 2.72 7.28
C GLU A 20 -25.17 2.97 7.45
N LEU A 21 -24.33 1.94 7.32
CA LEU A 21 -22.88 2.07 7.35
C LEU A 21 -22.37 3.01 6.25
N THR A 22 -22.89 2.91 5.02
CA THR A 22 -22.54 3.86 3.94
C THR A 22 -22.85 5.28 4.36
N LYS A 23 -24.02 5.54 4.96
CA LYS A 23 -24.39 6.87 5.44
C LYS A 23 -23.46 7.36 6.54
N GLN A 24 -23.14 6.51 7.52
CA GLN A 24 -22.26 6.85 8.63
C GLN A 24 -20.86 7.20 8.11
N TYR A 25 -20.24 6.33 7.33
CA TYR A 25 -18.89 6.58 6.79
C TYR A 25 -18.83 7.83 5.92
N LEU A 26 -19.79 8.02 5.01
CA LEU A 26 -19.81 9.16 4.08
C LEU A 26 -20.32 10.46 4.72
N SER A 27 -20.88 10.41 5.93
CA SER A 27 -21.24 11.63 6.68
C SER A 27 -20.02 12.37 7.23
N VAL A 28 -18.91 11.65 7.44
CA VAL A 28 -17.68 12.19 8.03
C VAL A 28 -16.47 12.09 7.11
N ASN A 29 -16.51 11.23 6.08
CA ASN A 29 -15.46 11.13 5.07
C ASN A 29 -15.94 11.67 3.71
N THR A 30 -15.06 12.38 3.01
CA THR A 30 -15.32 12.85 1.64
C THR A 30 -14.56 11.98 0.65
N LEU A 31 -15.26 11.31 -0.28
CA LEU A 31 -14.61 10.56 -1.35
C LEU A 31 -13.94 11.50 -2.36
N VAL A 32 -12.81 11.08 -2.92
CA VAL A 32 -12.20 11.78 -4.05
C VAL A 32 -13.13 11.66 -5.27
N VAL A 33 -13.37 12.78 -5.95
CA VAL A 33 -14.25 12.86 -7.13
C VAL A 33 -13.43 13.29 -8.34
N LYS A 34 -13.55 12.56 -9.45
CA LYS A 34 -12.97 12.91 -10.76
C LYS A 34 -14.08 12.98 -11.79
N GLU A 35 -14.09 14.03 -12.59
CA GLU A 35 -15.10 14.23 -13.65
C GLU A 35 -16.57 14.17 -13.15
N GLY A 36 -16.80 14.58 -11.90
CA GLY A 36 -18.12 14.60 -11.29
C GLY A 36 -18.60 13.26 -10.72
N LEU A 37 -17.78 12.21 -10.74
CA LEU A 37 -18.08 10.91 -10.16
C LEU A 37 -17.07 10.51 -9.07
N PRO A 38 -17.49 9.77 -8.02
CA PRO A 38 -16.57 9.14 -7.08
C PRO A 38 -15.51 8.33 -7.83
N GLN A 39 -14.24 8.59 -7.53
CA GLN A 39 -13.12 7.87 -8.11
C GLN A 39 -13.10 6.45 -7.55
N ILE A 40 -13.09 5.46 -8.43
CA ILE A 40 -12.75 4.08 -8.09
C ILE A 40 -11.24 3.95 -8.28
N GLU A 41 -10.52 3.64 -7.20
CA GLU A 41 -9.08 3.41 -7.23
C GLU A 41 -8.76 2.02 -7.77
N GLN A 42 -9.44 1.01 -7.25
CA GLN A 42 -9.18 -0.39 -7.54
C GLN A 42 -10.47 -1.21 -7.46
N ILE A 43 -10.56 -2.25 -8.29
CA ILE A 43 -11.60 -3.27 -8.23
C ILE A 43 -10.88 -4.61 -8.17
N ASP A 44 -10.97 -5.28 -7.02
CA ASP A 44 -10.41 -6.61 -6.83
C ASP A 44 -11.52 -7.64 -6.97
N ILE A 45 -11.32 -8.61 -7.86
CA ILE A 45 -12.30 -9.66 -8.15
C ILE A 45 -11.70 -11.00 -7.71
N CYS A 46 -12.36 -11.66 -6.77
CA CYS A 46 -12.04 -13.03 -6.42
C CYS A 46 -12.96 -13.98 -7.18
N GLU A 47 -12.50 -14.48 -8.33
CA GLU A 47 -13.30 -15.39 -9.18
C GLU A 47 -13.66 -16.69 -8.44
N ARG A 48 -12.77 -17.19 -7.57
CA ARG A 48 -13.02 -18.42 -6.80
C ARG A 48 -14.19 -18.27 -5.83
N GLU A 49 -14.27 -17.12 -5.16
CA GLU A 49 -15.28 -16.85 -4.14
C GLU A 49 -16.50 -16.11 -4.71
N GLN A 50 -16.44 -15.71 -5.98
CA GLN A 50 -17.47 -14.92 -6.65
C GLN A 50 -17.78 -13.63 -5.88
N THR A 51 -16.73 -12.93 -5.44
CA THR A 51 -16.82 -11.68 -4.69
C THR A 51 -15.98 -10.60 -5.37
N ALA A 52 -16.29 -9.34 -5.06
CA ALA A 52 -15.46 -8.21 -5.44
C ALA A 52 -15.35 -7.17 -4.32
N GLU A 53 -14.27 -6.41 -4.34
CA GLU A 53 -14.01 -5.30 -3.44
C GLU A 53 -13.71 -4.06 -4.29
N VAL A 54 -14.36 -2.94 -3.97
CA VAL A 54 -14.19 -1.69 -4.72
C VAL A 54 -13.70 -0.61 -3.78
N TYR A 55 -12.51 -0.10 -4.07
CA TYR A 55 -11.79 0.86 -3.25
C TYR A 55 -12.06 2.28 -3.72
N PHE A 56 -12.51 3.14 -2.81
CA PHE A 56 -12.73 4.56 -3.02
C PHE A 56 -11.75 5.35 -2.16
N PRO A 57 -10.90 6.20 -2.76
CA PRO A 57 -9.99 7.03 -1.99
C PRO A 57 -10.75 8.13 -1.25
N ILE A 58 -10.26 8.48 -0.07
CA ILE A 58 -10.80 9.55 0.77
C ILE A 58 -9.89 10.79 0.66
N VAL A 59 -10.49 11.97 0.61
CA VAL A 59 -9.77 13.23 0.46
C VAL A 59 -8.87 13.47 1.68
N GLY A 60 -7.56 13.54 1.45
CA GLY A 60 -6.56 13.87 2.47
C GLY A 60 -6.17 12.71 3.38
N GLU A 61 -6.63 11.49 3.08
CA GLU A 61 -6.35 10.27 3.85
C GLU A 61 -5.74 9.21 2.93
N ASP A 62 -4.95 8.32 3.53
CA ASP A 62 -4.31 7.20 2.83
C ASP A 62 -5.06 5.86 3.01
N TYR A 63 -6.15 5.84 3.78
CA TYR A 63 -7.07 4.70 3.86
C TYR A 63 -8.25 4.86 2.87
N TYR A 64 -9.00 3.78 2.67
CA TYR A 64 -10.01 3.66 1.64
C TYR A 64 -11.38 3.33 2.22
N PHE A 65 -12.43 3.93 1.66
CA PHE A 65 -13.78 3.39 1.81
C PHE A 65 -13.95 2.24 0.82
N VAL A 66 -14.34 1.06 1.30
CA VAL A 66 -14.44 -0.15 0.48
C VAL A 66 -15.86 -0.69 0.49
N ILE A 67 -16.38 -0.99 -0.69
CA ILE A 67 -17.65 -1.69 -0.86
C ILE A 67 -17.37 -3.13 -1.31
N TYR A 68 -17.88 -4.09 -0.55
CA TYR A 68 -17.76 -5.53 -0.83
C TYR A 68 -19.04 -6.01 -1.53
N LEU A 69 -18.88 -6.78 -2.60
CA LEU A 69 -19.97 -7.30 -3.41
C LEU A 69 -19.91 -8.82 -3.50
N ASP A 70 -21.09 -9.42 -3.53
CA ASP A 70 -21.26 -10.76 -4.10
C ASP A 70 -21.52 -10.62 -5.61
N LEU A 71 -20.92 -11.47 -6.42
CA LEU A 71 -21.07 -11.49 -7.88
C LEU A 71 -22.07 -12.53 -8.36
N ALA A 72 -22.38 -13.54 -7.54
CA ALA A 72 -23.31 -14.60 -7.84
C ALA A 72 -24.37 -14.76 -6.72
N PRO A 73 -25.65 -15.03 -7.05
CA PRO A 73 -26.20 -15.23 -8.39
C PRO A 73 -26.39 -13.93 -9.20
N LYS A 74 -26.21 -12.77 -8.57
CA LYS A 74 -26.23 -11.45 -9.21
C LYS A 74 -25.31 -10.51 -8.44
N VAL A 75 -24.81 -9.47 -9.10
CA VAL A 75 -24.04 -8.42 -8.44
C VAL A 75 -24.89 -7.71 -7.40
N SER A 76 -24.46 -7.73 -6.15
CA SER A 76 -25.09 -6.98 -5.06
C SER A 76 -24.09 -6.60 -3.99
N VAL A 77 -24.27 -5.39 -3.44
CA VAL A 77 -23.52 -4.92 -2.27
C VAL A 77 -23.86 -5.83 -1.07
N ARG A 78 -22.83 -6.36 -0.42
CA ARG A 78 -22.91 -7.22 0.76
C ARG A 78 -22.55 -6.45 2.03
N PHE A 79 -21.53 -5.62 1.97
CA PHE A 79 -20.96 -4.91 3.12
C PHE A 79 -20.15 -3.70 2.67
N MET A 80 -19.81 -2.82 3.60
CA MET A 80 -18.87 -1.72 3.41
C MET A 80 -18.11 -1.43 4.69
N GLY A 81 -16.86 -0.99 4.53
CA GLY A 81 -15.97 -0.68 5.63
C GLY A 81 -14.87 0.26 5.18
N MET A 82 -13.89 0.43 6.07
CA MET A 82 -12.63 1.08 5.80
C MET A 82 -11.55 0.03 5.67
N GLU A 83 -10.74 0.16 4.64
CA GLU A 83 -9.52 -0.63 4.47
C GLU A 83 -8.31 0.27 4.53
N ALA A 84 -7.23 -0.25 5.09
CA ALA A 84 -6.00 0.49 5.17
C ALA A 84 -5.36 0.67 3.79
N GLY A 85 -4.72 1.81 3.58
CA GLY A 85 -3.68 1.90 2.57
C GLY A 85 -2.37 1.39 3.10
N SER A 86 -1.55 0.83 2.22
CA SER A 86 -0.21 0.40 2.59
C SER A 86 0.81 0.73 1.51
N ARG A 87 1.99 1.15 1.97
CA ARG A 87 3.20 1.20 1.16
C ARG A 87 4.18 0.18 1.68
N VAL A 88 4.77 -0.59 0.77
CA VAL A 88 5.74 -1.62 1.13
C VAL A 88 6.92 -1.50 0.18
N TYR A 89 8.10 -1.29 0.74
CA TYR A 89 9.32 -1.15 -0.05
C TYR A 89 10.51 -1.77 0.66
N PHE A 90 11.47 -2.20 -0.14
CA PHE A 90 12.80 -2.56 0.33
C PHE A 90 13.68 -1.32 0.28
N SER A 91 14.48 -1.12 1.32
CA SER A 91 15.45 -0.03 1.43
C SER A 91 16.80 -0.62 1.78
N ALA A 92 17.84 -0.15 1.08
CA ALA A 92 19.22 -0.48 1.35
C ALA A 92 20.06 0.79 1.42
N SER A 93 20.82 0.96 2.49
CA SER A 93 21.63 2.16 2.69
C SER A 93 22.97 1.88 3.36
N SER A 94 23.93 2.77 3.18
CA SER A 94 25.24 2.70 3.82
C SER A 94 25.75 4.07 4.21
N SER A 95 26.33 4.17 5.41
CA SER A 95 27.00 5.38 5.87
C SER A 95 28.45 5.50 5.36
N VAL A 96 29.01 4.43 4.76
CA VAL A 96 30.41 4.35 4.32
C VAL A 96 30.57 4.11 2.81
N ILE A 97 29.61 3.43 2.17
CA ILE A 97 29.58 3.20 0.71
C ILE A 97 28.82 4.36 0.05
N ASP A 98 29.32 4.88 -1.07
CA ASP A 98 28.63 5.91 -1.84
C ASP A 98 27.56 5.32 -2.79
N LEU A 99 26.71 6.19 -3.35
CA LEU A 99 25.58 5.73 -4.16
C LEU A 99 26.03 5.03 -5.44
N GLU A 100 27.09 5.53 -6.10
CA GLU A 100 27.59 4.97 -7.36
C GLU A 100 28.03 3.51 -7.15
N GLU A 101 28.78 3.27 -6.09
CA GLU A 101 29.20 1.93 -5.73
C GLU A 101 27.97 1.08 -5.32
N LEU A 102 27.05 1.61 -4.51
CA LEU A 102 25.85 0.88 -4.01
C LEU A 102 24.98 0.30 -5.14
N ILE A 103 24.83 1.02 -6.25
CA ILE A 103 23.94 0.64 -7.35
C ILE A 103 24.65 -0.01 -8.54
N GLN A 104 25.98 -0.11 -8.51
CA GLN A 104 26.80 -0.54 -9.65
C GLN A 104 26.41 -1.90 -10.23
N ASP A 105 26.04 -2.85 -9.36
CA ASP A 105 25.74 -4.24 -9.75
C ASP A 105 24.24 -4.51 -9.91
N LEU A 106 23.39 -3.48 -9.75
CA LEU A 106 21.95 -3.63 -9.89
C LEU A 106 21.57 -3.75 -11.37
N ASP A 107 20.86 -4.81 -11.71
CA ASP A 107 20.38 -5.08 -13.07
C ASP A 107 19.13 -4.27 -13.44
N ARG A 108 18.49 -3.64 -12.45
CA ARG A 108 17.35 -2.73 -12.64
C ARG A 108 17.51 -1.47 -11.82
N GLN A 109 17.04 -0.35 -12.37
CA GLN A 109 17.05 0.93 -11.67
C GLN A 109 16.15 0.88 -10.42
N PRO A 110 16.64 1.35 -9.25
CA PRO A 110 15.82 1.54 -8.06
C PRO A 110 14.65 2.49 -8.29
N THR A 111 13.62 2.39 -7.45
CA THR A 111 12.48 3.31 -7.44
C THR A 111 12.92 4.70 -7.00
N GLU A 112 13.67 4.79 -5.90
CA GLU A 112 14.28 6.02 -5.42
C GLU A 112 15.74 5.80 -5.07
N THR A 113 16.53 6.88 -5.14
CA THR A 113 17.92 6.90 -4.68
C THR A 113 18.22 8.19 -3.94
N TRP A 114 19.19 8.14 -3.03
CA TRP A 114 19.72 9.31 -2.36
C TRP A 114 21.21 9.17 -2.10
N GLN A 115 21.89 10.31 -2.02
CA GLN A 115 23.33 10.38 -1.80
C GLN A 115 23.62 11.07 -0.48
N LYS A 116 24.54 10.51 0.30
CA LYS A 116 25.04 11.09 1.54
C LYS A 116 25.49 12.53 1.33
N GLY A 117 25.08 13.41 2.24
CA GLY A 117 25.42 14.83 2.21
C GLY A 117 24.56 15.66 1.25
N THR A 118 23.62 15.05 0.52
CA THR A 118 22.62 15.80 -0.24
C THR A 118 21.44 16.20 0.64
N ARG A 119 20.76 17.29 0.27
CA ARG A 119 19.64 17.84 1.03
C ARG A 119 18.42 16.92 0.90
N ILE A 120 17.78 16.61 2.02
CA ILE A 120 16.51 15.86 2.05
C ILE A 120 15.41 16.72 1.42
N PRO A 121 14.74 16.25 0.36
CA PRO A 121 13.67 17.00 -0.30
C PRO A 121 12.46 17.17 0.63
N ASN A 122 11.64 18.20 0.36
CA ASN A 122 10.33 18.42 1.00
C ASN A 122 10.32 18.57 2.53
N ARG A 123 11.47 18.78 3.18
CA ARG A 123 11.57 19.13 4.60
C ARG A 123 11.64 20.65 4.80
N ARG A 124 10.91 21.16 5.81
CA ARG A 124 10.93 22.58 6.20
C ARG A 124 12.28 23.02 6.77
N ALA A 125 12.95 22.16 7.51
CA ALA A 125 14.29 22.40 8.03
C ALA A 125 15.35 21.87 7.06
N GLU A 126 16.49 22.55 6.98
CA GLU A 126 17.65 22.06 6.24
C GLU A 126 18.19 20.80 6.93
N ARG A 127 17.94 19.65 6.32
CA ARG A 127 18.47 18.36 6.72
C ARG A 127 19.14 17.70 5.52
N PHE A 128 20.15 16.90 5.80
CA PHE A 128 20.95 16.21 4.80
C PHE A 128 20.93 14.72 5.09
N TYR A 129 21.03 13.89 4.06
CA TYR A 129 21.15 12.45 4.23
C TYR A 129 22.47 12.10 4.92
N GLU A 130 22.41 11.27 5.96
CA GLU A 130 23.59 10.79 6.70
C GLU A 130 24.22 9.55 6.05
N ASP A 131 23.50 8.94 5.11
CA ASP A 131 23.88 7.77 4.32
C ASP A 131 23.56 7.96 2.83
N SER A 132 24.06 7.04 2.01
CA SER A 132 23.62 6.86 0.62
C SER A 132 22.75 5.62 0.56
N GLY A 133 21.76 5.58 -0.32
CA GLY A 133 20.89 4.42 -0.41
C GLY A 133 19.92 4.47 -1.57
N PHE A 134 19.12 3.42 -1.64
CA PHE A 134 18.10 3.25 -2.65
C PHE A 134 16.89 2.48 -2.10
N THR A 135 15.75 2.61 -2.78
CA THR A 135 14.57 1.80 -2.51
C THR A 135 14.08 1.03 -3.74
N TYR A 136 13.42 -0.10 -3.49
CA TYR A 136 12.57 -0.79 -4.45
C TYR A 136 11.16 -0.85 -3.88
N GLU A 137 10.21 -0.23 -4.56
CA GLU A 137 8.79 -0.21 -4.21
C GLU A 137 7.97 -0.73 -5.39
N ILE A 138 6.96 -1.55 -5.11
CA ILE A 138 6.00 -1.97 -6.13
C ILE A 138 5.17 -0.74 -6.53
N ASN A 139 5.35 -0.27 -7.77
CA ASN A 139 4.60 0.87 -8.31
C ASN A 139 3.10 0.54 -8.37
N GLY A 140 2.26 1.40 -7.79
CA GLY A 140 0.80 1.20 -7.78
C GLY A 140 0.08 2.16 -6.83
N SER A 141 -1.23 1.97 -6.68
CA SER A 141 -2.02 2.63 -5.65
C SER A 141 -1.67 2.13 -4.25
N ASN A 142 -2.00 2.91 -3.21
CA ASN A 142 -1.85 2.47 -1.83
C ASN A 142 -2.90 1.41 -1.42
N SER A 143 -3.91 1.13 -2.25
CA SER A 143 -4.92 0.09 -2.02
C SER A 143 -4.33 -1.33 -2.07
N GLY A 144 -5.09 -2.30 -1.55
CA GLY A 144 -4.63 -3.67 -1.36
C GLY A 144 -3.87 -3.87 -0.04
N THR A 145 -3.77 -5.13 0.37
CA THR A 145 -3.28 -5.47 1.71
C THR A 145 -1.76 -5.49 1.79
N ALA A 146 -1.22 -5.16 2.96
CA ALA A 146 0.23 -5.10 3.17
C ALA A 146 0.91 -6.45 2.93
N ASP A 147 0.28 -7.56 3.31
CA ASP A 147 0.77 -8.93 3.09
C ASP A 147 0.89 -9.28 1.59
N GLN A 148 -0.09 -8.91 0.78
CA GLN A 148 -0.03 -9.08 -0.68
C GLN A 148 1.13 -8.27 -1.27
N LYS A 149 1.29 -7.01 -0.84
CA LYS A 149 2.38 -6.14 -1.31
C LYS A 149 3.76 -6.63 -0.86
N ILE A 150 3.88 -7.17 0.34
CA ILE A 150 5.11 -7.83 0.81
C ILE A 150 5.44 -9.02 -0.08
N ALA A 151 4.47 -9.89 -0.37
CA ALA A 151 4.69 -11.04 -1.25
C ALA A 151 5.14 -10.61 -2.66
N GLN A 152 4.48 -9.60 -3.24
CA GLN A 152 4.83 -9.05 -4.55
C GLN A 152 6.23 -8.40 -4.55
N LEU A 153 6.57 -7.65 -3.50
CA LEU A 153 7.89 -7.05 -3.33
C LEU A 153 8.96 -8.14 -3.31
N ILE A 154 8.77 -9.18 -2.50
CA ILE A 154 9.72 -10.30 -2.42
C ILE A 154 9.89 -10.97 -3.79
N ASP A 155 8.80 -11.29 -4.49
CA ASP A 155 8.86 -11.94 -5.79
C ASP A 155 9.58 -11.05 -6.84
N MET A 156 9.43 -9.72 -6.73
CA MET A 156 10.20 -8.78 -7.55
C MET A 156 11.70 -8.82 -7.20
N LEU A 157 12.04 -8.78 -5.91
CA LEU A 157 13.43 -8.78 -5.43
C LEU A 157 14.16 -10.09 -5.75
N ASP A 158 13.47 -11.24 -5.68
CA ASP A 158 13.99 -12.55 -6.09
C ASP A 158 14.44 -12.58 -7.57
N GLY A 159 13.90 -11.66 -8.39
CA GLY A 159 14.28 -11.49 -9.79
C GLY A 159 15.42 -10.50 -10.05
N LEU A 160 16.05 -9.94 -9.00
CA LEU A 160 17.11 -8.93 -9.10
C LEU A 160 18.47 -9.47 -8.64
N SER A 161 19.54 -8.83 -9.12
CA SER A 161 20.92 -9.12 -8.70
C SER A 161 21.26 -8.35 -7.42
N LEU A 162 20.93 -8.93 -6.25
CA LEU A 162 21.13 -8.29 -4.94
C LEU A 162 22.21 -8.94 -4.06
N ASP A 163 22.93 -9.96 -4.53
CA ASP A 163 23.85 -10.75 -3.69
C ASP A 163 24.86 -9.91 -2.91
N ARG A 164 25.47 -8.90 -3.54
CA ARG A 164 26.41 -8.01 -2.86
C ARG A 164 25.74 -7.21 -1.75
N VAL A 165 24.54 -6.68 -2.02
CA VAL A 165 23.73 -5.93 -1.05
C VAL A 165 23.35 -6.82 0.12
N LEU A 166 22.82 -8.02 -0.16
CA LEU A 166 22.31 -8.93 0.87
C LEU A 166 23.42 -9.53 1.74
N ASN A 167 24.64 -9.69 1.22
CA ASN A 167 25.76 -10.30 1.96
C ASN A 167 26.72 -9.29 2.62
N SER A 168 26.60 -7.99 2.32
CA SER A 168 27.47 -6.97 2.92
C SER A 168 27.16 -6.75 4.41
N GLN A 169 28.17 -6.43 5.21
CA GLN A 169 28.00 -6.00 6.60
C GLN A 169 27.88 -4.47 6.72
N ASP A 170 28.30 -3.73 5.69
CA ASP A 170 28.32 -2.27 5.67
C ASP A 170 27.03 -1.66 5.09
N ILE A 171 26.10 -2.49 4.65
CA ILE A 171 24.81 -2.08 4.07
C ILE A 171 23.70 -2.43 5.06
N HIS A 172 22.96 -1.42 5.51
CA HIS A 172 21.69 -1.62 6.21
C HIS A 172 20.63 -2.06 5.20
N ARG A 173 19.75 -2.98 5.60
CA ARG A 173 18.66 -3.51 4.76
C ARG A 173 17.40 -3.57 5.58
N GLU A 174 16.32 -3.06 5.03
CA GLU A 174 15.02 -3.06 5.68
C GLU A 174 13.90 -3.28 4.66
N ILE A 175 12.84 -3.94 5.09
CA ILE A 175 11.52 -3.89 4.47
C ILE A 175 10.71 -2.91 5.30
N GLN A 176 10.37 -1.76 4.73
CA GLN A 176 9.46 -0.83 5.37
C GLN A 176 8.03 -1.19 5.00
N VAL A 177 7.16 -1.24 6.00
CA VAL A 177 5.71 -1.25 5.83
C VAL A 177 5.16 0.03 6.42
N VAL A 178 4.57 0.86 5.58
CA VAL A 178 3.86 2.07 6.02
C VAL A 178 2.37 1.77 5.94
N TYR A 179 1.73 1.60 7.08
CA TYR A 179 0.34 1.19 7.20
C TYR A 179 -0.54 2.38 7.63
N TYR A 180 -1.52 2.72 6.80
CA TYR A 180 -2.43 3.84 7.00
C TYR A 180 -3.84 3.32 7.24
N GLY A 181 -4.24 3.19 8.50
CA GLY A 181 -5.55 2.67 8.87
C GLY A 181 -6.51 3.75 9.34
N TYR A 182 -7.80 3.50 9.13
CA TYR A 182 -8.85 4.22 9.84
C TYR A 182 -8.81 3.82 11.32
N LYS A 183 -8.79 4.78 12.24
CA LYS A 183 -8.53 4.56 13.67
C LYS A 183 -9.43 3.50 14.34
N ASP A 184 -10.66 3.35 13.86
CA ASP A 184 -11.64 2.41 14.41
C ASP A 184 -11.73 1.09 13.62
N GLN A 185 -11.03 1.00 12.48
CA GLN A 185 -10.97 -0.19 11.63
C GLN A 185 -9.53 -0.41 11.13
N MET A 186 -8.72 -0.98 12.02
CA MET A 186 -7.35 -1.38 11.73
C MET A 186 -7.26 -2.89 11.74
N TRP A 187 -6.64 -3.45 10.70
CA TRP A 187 -6.43 -4.88 10.56
C TRP A 187 -4.98 -5.24 10.83
N GLY A 188 -4.74 -6.50 11.19
CA GLY A 188 -3.38 -7.01 11.34
C GLY A 188 -2.73 -7.30 9.99
N ILE A 189 -1.40 -7.41 9.99
CA ILE A 189 -0.63 -7.91 8.84
C ILE A 189 -0.46 -9.42 9.04
N HIS A 190 -0.93 -10.22 8.08
CA HIS A 190 -0.83 -11.67 8.13
C HIS A 190 0.28 -12.18 7.22
N LEU A 191 1.36 -12.71 7.80
CA LEU A 191 2.46 -13.28 7.02
C LEU A 191 2.44 -14.80 7.11
N GLU A 192 2.23 -15.44 5.97
CA GLU A 192 2.30 -16.90 5.88
C GLU A 192 3.74 -17.41 6.10
N PRO A 193 3.92 -18.67 6.53
CA PRO A 193 5.24 -19.26 6.72
C PRO A 193 6.17 -19.13 5.51
N ASP A 194 5.63 -19.30 4.29
CA ASP A 194 6.41 -19.17 3.06
C ASP A 194 6.91 -17.74 2.85
N THR A 195 6.08 -16.74 3.10
CA THR A 195 6.46 -15.32 3.05
C THR A 195 7.56 -15.01 4.07
N LEU A 196 7.42 -15.51 5.31
CA LEU A 196 8.43 -15.34 6.35
C LEU A 196 9.78 -15.97 5.97
N MET A 197 9.76 -17.17 5.38
CA MET A 197 10.98 -17.83 4.91
C MET A 197 11.68 -17.04 3.80
N LYS A 198 10.92 -16.44 2.88
CA LYS A 198 11.51 -15.59 1.82
C LYS A 198 12.06 -14.29 2.40
N LEU A 199 11.34 -13.62 3.30
CA LEU A 199 11.82 -12.42 4.01
C LEU A 199 13.15 -12.68 4.74
N ALA A 200 13.26 -13.82 5.42
CA ALA A 200 14.48 -14.19 6.13
C ALA A 200 15.71 -14.29 5.20
N LYS A 201 15.54 -14.67 3.93
CA LYS A 201 16.64 -14.73 2.95
C LYS A 201 17.17 -13.35 2.55
N LEU A 202 16.35 -12.31 2.69
CA LEU A 202 16.79 -10.94 2.43
C LEU A 202 17.75 -10.41 3.49
N ASN A 203 17.90 -11.12 4.63
CA ASN A 203 18.74 -10.69 5.74
C ASN A 203 18.51 -9.21 6.11
N ALA A 204 17.24 -8.81 6.05
CA ALA A 204 16.77 -7.44 6.24
C ALA A 204 15.97 -7.35 7.53
N HIS A 205 15.95 -6.16 8.12
CA HIS A 205 14.98 -5.83 9.15
C HIS A 205 13.59 -5.68 8.52
N ILE A 206 12.55 -5.76 9.35
CA ILE A 206 11.21 -5.33 8.98
C ILE A 206 10.85 -4.22 9.95
N ASP A 207 10.56 -3.05 9.41
CA ASP A 207 10.05 -1.91 10.18
C ASP A 207 8.62 -1.59 9.74
N ILE A 208 7.75 -1.36 10.72
CA ILE A 208 6.32 -1.20 10.50
C ILE A 208 5.88 0.10 11.17
N ASP A 209 5.67 1.10 10.34
CA ASP A 209 5.06 2.35 10.77
C ASP A 209 3.55 2.26 10.64
N LEU A 210 2.87 2.45 11.78
CA LEU A 210 1.42 2.42 11.85
C LEU A 210 0.88 3.82 12.10
N TYR A 211 0.11 4.32 11.12
CA TYR A 211 -0.62 5.58 11.18
C TYR A 211 -2.11 5.29 11.29
N ALA A 212 -2.71 5.76 12.37
CA ALA A 212 -4.15 5.68 12.61
C ALA A 212 -4.74 7.10 12.52
N SER A 213 -5.68 7.31 11.60
CA SER A 213 -6.32 8.61 11.37
C SER A 213 -7.82 8.47 11.12
N GLY A 214 -8.49 9.59 10.86
CA GLY A 214 -9.90 9.66 10.53
C GLY A 214 -10.82 10.17 11.66
N PRO A 215 -11.99 10.71 11.29
CA PRO A 215 -12.98 11.25 12.23
C PRO A 215 -13.70 10.13 12.99
N ASP A 216 -14.33 10.45 14.14
CA ASP A 216 -15.25 9.52 14.81
C ASP A 216 -16.50 9.32 13.95
N LEU A 217 -17.07 8.11 13.95
CA LEU A 217 -18.37 7.86 13.35
C LEU A 217 -19.48 8.48 14.21
N PRO A 218 -20.56 8.99 13.59
CA PRO A 218 -21.75 9.39 14.33
C PRO A 218 -22.44 8.18 14.97
N GLU A 219 -22.98 8.38 16.18
CA GLU A 219 -23.82 7.39 16.88
C GLU A 219 -25.09 7.01 16.10
#